data_AF-A0A0F9APU1-F1
#
_entry.id   AF-A0A0F9APU1-F1
#
_cell.length_a   1.000
_cell.length_b   1.000
_cell.length_c   1.000
_cell.angle_alpha   90.00
_cell.angle_beta   90.00
_cell.angle_gamma   90.00
#
_symmetry.space_group_name_H-M   'P 1'
#
loop_
_entity.id
_entity.type
_entity.pdbx_description
1 polymer ?
#
loop_
_entity_poly.entity_id
_entity_poly.type
_entity_poly.pdbx_seq_one_letter_code
_entity_poly.pdbx_strand_id
1 'polypeptide(L)'
;MPDEIVLSDGLEWKGETLGIFELDNIPLPNVGPFTYEMEMVTGDKREVELDLSRYEKLPEKPDIPESEIVESSPAWYRLREWQLVQAGLLHNRMRLDAAHEYCEILLRYIRDNVIAPEDLNRIKTIADFKAVAWRALVPPLTREILANTLRTSFNASYDDEEIFDAMDKTSAGLGAYNAIRLWENQIANALGLRDYEYAQTPLDERSRRVCAYKLPTWLETLEMSRSRRRNIARDNANAAS
;
A
#
# COMPACT_ATOMS: atom_id res chain seq x y z
N MET A 1 20.71 0.57 3.25
CA MET A 1 20.91 0.49 1.78
C MET A 1 22.40 0.64 1.54
N PRO A 2 22.99 0.05 0.49
CA PRO A 2 24.39 0.33 0.17
C PRO A 2 24.53 1.84 0.00
N ASP A 3 25.44 2.43 0.78
CA ASP A 3 25.61 3.89 0.83
C ASP A 3 26.13 4.43 -0.50
N GLU A 4 26.79 3.57 -1.30
CA GLU A 4 27.47 3.88 -2.55
C GLU A 4 26.86 3.10 -3.72
N ILE A 5 26.44 3.81 -4.77
CA ILE A 5 26.12 3.21 -6.07
C ILE A 5 27.31 3.41 -6.99
N VAL A 6 27.78 2.33 -7.61
CA VAL A 6 28.75 2.39 -8.70
C VAL A 6 28.04 2.12 -10.01
N LEU A 7 28.12 3.05 -10.96
CA LEU A 7 27.52 2.89 -12.29
C LEU A 7 28.43 2.04 -13.19
N SER A 8 27.91 1.67 -14.36
CA SER A 8 28.65 0.91 -15.39
C SER A 8 29.90 1.61 -15.92
N ASP A 9 30.06 2.91 -15.68
CA ASP A 9 31.30 3.65 -15.95
C ASP A 9 32.41 3.41 -14.91
N GLY A 10 32.11 2.66 -13.85
CA GLY A 10 33.02 2.34 -12.75
C GLY A 10 33.16 3.45 -11.70
N LEU A 11 32.38 4.53 -11.83
CA LEU A 11 32.42 5.67 -10.93
C LEU A 11 31.23 5.66 -9.98
N GLU A 12 31.45 6.19 -8.77
CA GLU A 12 30.40 6.37 -7.78
C GLU A 12 29.37 7.41 -8.26
N TRP A 13 28.09 7.18 -7.97
CA TRP A 13 27.02 8.13 -8.19
C TRP A 13 26.53 8.70 -6.86
N LYS A 14 26.48 10.03 -6.78
CA LYS A 14 26.09 10.80 -5.60
C LYS A 14 24.96 11.73 -5.95
N GLY A 15 23.77 11.18 -6.19
CA GLY A 15 22.58 12.00 -6.36
C GLY A 15 21.73 12.06 -5.12
N GLU A 16 20.71 12.91 -5.20
CA GLU A 16 19.80 13.18 -4.10
C GLU A 16 18.81 12.02 -3.89
N THR A 17 18.06 12.06 -2.80
CA THR A 17 16.89 11.20 -2.61
C THR A 17 15.65 12.08 -2.58
N LEU A 18 14.54 11.54 -3.05
CA LEU A 18 13.25 12.19 -2.95
C LEU A 18 12.84 12.40 -1.48
N GLY A 19 11.90 13.32 -1.24
CA GLY A 19 11.20 13.44 0.04
C GLY A 19 10.26 12.24 0.29
N ILE A 20 9.98 11.95 1.57
CA ILE A 20 9.19 10.77 1.98
C ILE A 20 7.78 10.74 1.36
N PHE A 21 7.17 11.93 1.16
CA PHE A 21 5.82 12.08 0.63
C PHE A 21 5.81 12.65 -0.79
N GLU A 22 6.97 12.82 -1.41
CA GLU A 22 7.08 13.59 -2.66
C GLU A 22 6.29 12.97 -3.81
N LEU A 23 6.33 11.63 -3.91
CA LEU A 23 5.60 10.88 -4.93
C LEU A 23 4.09 10.79 -4.69
N ASP A 24 3.59 11.21 -3.52
CA ASP A 24 2.13 11.24 -3.27
C ASP A 24 1.41 12.29 -4.14
N ASN A 25 2.16 13.27 -4.64
CA ASN A 25 1.65 14.27 -5.58
C ASN A 25 1.38 13.68 -6.97
N ILE A 26 1.89 12.47 -7.25
CA ILE A 26 1.65 11.76 -8.50
C ILE A 26 0.47 10.82 -8.24
N PRO A 27 -0.73 11.14 -8.75
CA PRO A 27 -1.93 10.38 -8.43
C PRO A 27 -1.79 8.95 -8.93
N LEU A 28 -2.14 8.00 -8.07
CA LEU A 28 -2.24 6.61 -8.48
C LEU A 28 -3.27 6.48 -9.61
N PRO A 29 -3.03 5.57 -10.57
CA PRO A 29 -3.97 5.35 -11.66
C PRO A 29 -5.30 4.87 -11.06
N ASN A 30 -6.36 5.65 -11.25
CA ASN A 30 -7.69 5.37 -10.70
C ASN A 30 -8.40 4.32 -11.56
N VAL A 31 -7.91 3.09 -11.51
CA VAL A 31 -8.47 1.96 -12.24
C VAL A 31 -8.81 0.89 -11.22
N GLY A 32 -9.94 1.13 -10.53
CA GLY A 32 -10.52 0.22 -9.56
C GLY A 32 -10.85 -1.16 -10.16
N PRO A 33 -11.36 -2.08 -9.33
CA PRO A 33 -11.80 -3.38 -9.83
C PRO A 33 -12.89 -3.22 -10.89
N PHE A 34 -12.96 -4.16 -11.84
CA PHE A 34 -14.10 -4.21 -12.75
C PHE A 34 -15.27 -4.83 -11.99
N THR A 35 -16.36 -4.08 -11.85
CA THR A 35 -17.56 -4.53 -11.14
C THR A 35 -18.74 -4.66 -12.10
N TYR A 36 -19.68 -5.53 -11.75
CA TYR A 36 -20.93 -5.71 -12.48
C TYR A 36 -22.09 -5.93 -11.51
N GLU A 37 -23.30 -5.59 -11.95
CA GLU A 37 -24.51 -5.82 -11.17
C GLU A 37 -24.97 -7.28 -11.33
N MET A 38 -25.12 -7.97 -10.21
CA MET A 38 -25.62 -9.33 -10.12
C MET A 38 -26.94 -9.35 -9.35
N GLU A 39 -27.97 -9.95 -9.93
CA GLU A 39 -29.23 -10.21 -9.23
C GLU A 39 -29.11 -11.51 -8.42
N MET A 40 -29.37 -11.41 -7.12
CA MET A 40 -29.34 -12.53 -6.19
C MET A 40 -30.65 -13.31 -6.27
N VAL A 41 -30.65 -14.57 -5.79
CA VAL A 41 -31.87 -15.41 -5.70
C VAL A 41 -32.98 -14.74 -4.87
N THR A 42 -32.64 -13.80 -3.98
CA THR A 42 -33.58 -13.01 -3.19
C THR A 42 -34.27 -11.87 -3.96
N GLY A 43 -33.87 -11.59 -5.21
CA GLY A 43 -34.31 -10.44 -5.99
C GLY A 43 -33.53 -9.16 -5.73
N ASP A 44 -32.57 -9.18 -4.79
CA ASP A 44 -31.70 -8.05 -4.51
C ASP A 44 -30.59 -7.94 -5.55
N LYS A 45 -30.26 -6.72 -5.96
CA LYS A 45 -29.12 -6.43 -6.84
C LYS A 45 -27.90 -6.08 -6.01
N ARG A 46 -26.75 -6.65 -6.35
CA ARG A 46 -25.46 -6.35 -5.72
C ARG A 46 -24.41 -6.09 -6.76
N GLU A 47 -23.55 -5.13 -6.47
CA GLU A 47 -22.34 -4.90 -7.24
C GLU A 47 -21.27 -5.91 -6.80
N VAL A 48 -20.72 -6.66 -7.76
CA VAL A 48 -19.75 -7.73 -7.52
C VAL A 48 -18.53 -7.50 -8.40
N GLU A 49 -17.35 -7.69 -7.83
CA GLU A 49 -16.10 -7.67 -8.58
C GLU A 49 -15.99 -8.91 -9.49
N LEU A 50 -15.65 -8.69 -10.76
CA LEU A 50 -15.36 -9.76 -11.69
C LEU A 50 -13.96 -10.31 -11.44
N ASP A 51 -13.91 -11.54 -10.95
CA ASP A 51 -12.67 -12.29 -10.75
C ASP A 51 -12.41 -13.20 -11.95
N LEU A 52 -11.58 -12.73 -12.89
CA LEU A 52 -11.19 -13.49 -14.08
C LEU A 52 -10.43 -14.78 -13.74
N SER A 53 -9.81 -14.89 -12.56
CA SER A 53 -9.06 -16.08 -12.16
C SER A 53 -9.94 -17.30 -11.86
N ARG A 54 -11.25 -17.09 -11.68
CA ARG A 54 -12.22 -18.18 -11.42
C ARG A 54 -12.60 -18.96 -12.67
N TYR A 55 -12.27 -18.46 -13.85
CA TYR A 55 -12.56 -19.14 -15.11
C TYR A 55 -11.43 -20.08 -15.48
N GLU A 56 -11.63 -21.39 -15.28
CA GLU A 56 -10.68 -22.42 -15.76
C GLU A 56 -10.55 -22.36 -17.30
N LYS A 57 -11.66 -22.08 -17.98
CA LYS A 57 -11.72 -21.81 -19.41
C LYS A 57 -12.58 -20.57 -19.63
N LEU A 58 -12.10 -19.64 -20.44
CA LEU A 58 -12.88 -18.45 -20.79
C LEU A 58 -14.14 -18.86 -21.58
N PRO A 59 -15.30 -18.24 -21.31
CA PRO A 59 -16.51 -18.47 -22.09
C PRO A 59 -16.26 -18.15 -23.56
N GLU A 60 -16.92 -18.90 -24.44
CA GLU A 60 -16.86 -18.71 -25.88
C GLU A 60 -18.12 -17.98 -26.36
N LYS A 61 -17.97 -17.17 -27.40
CA LYS A 61 -19.11 -16.51 -28.03
C LYS A 61 -20.02 -17.58 -28.65
N PRO A 62 -21.34 -17.54 -28.46
CA PRO A 62 -22.25 -18.44 -29.17
C PRO A 62 -22.11 -18.28 -30.69
N ASP A 63 -22.14 -19.40 -31.43
CA ASP A 63 -22.05 -19.41 -32.91
C ASP A 63 -23.33 -18.90 -33.60
N ILE A 64 -24.37 -18.60 -32.83
CA ILE A 64 -25.66 -18.09 -33.32
C ILE A 64 -25.54 -16.56 -33.51
N PRO A 65 -25.99 -16.00 -34.64
CA PRO A 65 -26.04 -14.55 -34.81
C PRO A 65 -26.78 -13.87 -33.65
N GLU A 66 -26.25 -12.77 -33.13
CA GLU A 66 -26.82 -12.10 -31.95
C GLU A 66 -28.29 -11.69 -32.14
N SER A 67 -28.68 -11.35 -33.37
CA SER A 67 -30.06 -11.02 -33.74
C SER A 67 -31.04 -12.19 -33.64
N GLU A 68 -30.56 -13.42 -33.62
CA GLU A 68 -31.36 -14.65 -33.57
C GLU A 68 -31.41 -15.26 -32.16
N ILE A 69 -30.67 -14.68 -31.20
CA ILE A 69 -30.62 -15.17 -29.83
C ILE A 69 -31.85 -14.66 -29.05
N VAL A 70 -32.72 -15.59 -28.66
CA VAL A 70 -33.93 -15.30 -27.87
C VAL A 70 -33.56 -14.99 -26.41
N GLU A 71 -34.15 -13.94 -25.84
CA GLU A 71 -33.96 -13.54 -24.44
C GLU A 71 -34.29 -14.68 -23.46
N SER A 72 -33.52 -14.78 -22.38
CA SER A 72 -33.61 -15.85 -21.37
C SER A 72 -33.36 -17.27 -21.90
N SER A 73 -32.90 -17.44 -23.15
CA SER A 73 -32.45 -18.74 -23.65
C SER A 73 -31.05 -19.10 -23.14
N PRO A 74 -30.64 -20.39 -23.18
CA PRO A 74 -29.26 -20.78 -22.85
C PRO A 74 -28.19 -20.11 -23.72
N ALA A 75 -28.52 -19.72 -24.96
CA ALA A 75 -27.59 -18.98 -25.81
C ALA A 75 -27.47 -17.51 -25.38
N TRP A 76 -28.56 -16.92 -24.88
CA TRP A 76 -28.58 -15.55 -24.34
C TRP A 76 -27.71 -15.42 -23.09
N TYR A 77 -27.85 -16.33 -22.12
CA TYR A 77 -27.00 -16.33 -20.92
C TYR A 77 -25.51 -16.50 -21.27
N ARG A 78 -25.19 -17.42 -22.20
CA ARG A 78 -23.81 -17.60 -22.69
C ARG A 78 -23.26 -16.35 -23.39
N LEU A 79 -24.06 -15.66 -24.20
CA LEU A 79 -23.66 -14.40 -24.82
C LEU A 79 -23.37 -13.33 -23.75
N ARG A 80 -24.24 -13.19 -22.74
CA ARG A 80 -24.07 -12.20 -21.66
C ARG A 80 -22.83 -12.48 -20.82
N GLU A 81 -22.59 -13.73 -20.48
CA GLU A 81 -21.38 -14.15 -19.76
C GLU A 81 -20.12 -13.89 -20.60
N TRP A 82 -20.13 -14.24 -21.89
CA TRP A 82 -19.03 -13.92 -22.80
C TRP A 82 -18.77 -12.41 -22.89
N GLN A 83 -19.81 -11.59 -23.08
CA GLN A 83 -19.71 -10.12 -23.12
C GLN A 83 -19.14 -9.55 -21.82
N LEU A 84 -19.60 -10.06 -20.67
CA LEU A 84 -19.09 -9.68 -19.36
C LEU A 84 -17.60 -9.98 -19.22
N VAL A 85 -17.16 -11.18 -19.61
CA VAL A 85 -15.74 -11.56 -19.58
C VAL A 85 -14.91 -10.73 -20.55
N GLN A 86 -15.39 -10.45 -21.76
CA GLN A 86 -14.68 -9.57 -22.71
C GLN A 86 -14.53 -8.14 -22.16
N ALA A 87 -15.57 -7.59 -21.54
CA ALA A 87 -15.51 -6.28 -20.88
C ALA A 87 -14.49 -6.30 -19.72
N GLY A 88 -14.48 -7.36 -18.92
CA GLY A 88 -13.49 -7.58 -17.87
C GLY A 88 -12.05 -7.65 -18.38
N LEU A 89 -11.81 -8.38 -19.47
CA LEU A 89 -10.49 -8.48 -20.11
C LEU A 89 -10.02 -7.13 -20.65
N LEU A 90 -10.92 -6.37 -21.29
CA LEU A 90 -10.63 -5.02 -21.78
C LEU A 90 -10.29 -4.08 -20.62
N HIS A 91 -11.09 -4.10 -19.53
CA HIS A 91 -10.81 -3.31 -18.34
C HIS A 91 -9.47 -3.69 -17.72
N ASN A 92 -9.15 -4.98 -17.62
CA ASN A 92 -7.85 -5.43 -17.12
C ASN A 92 -6.69 -4.92 -17.98
N ARG A 93 -6.85 -4.90 -19.31
CA ARG A 93 -5.87 -4.29 -20.20
C ARG A 93 -5.70 -2.80 -19.92
N MET A 94 -6.80 -2.06 -19.77
CA MET A 94 -6.74 -0.63 -19.40
C MET A 94 -6.05 -0.41 -18.05
N ARG A 95 -6.26 -1.30 -17.05
CA ARG A 95 -5.55 -1.26 -15.77
C ARG A 95 -4.04 -1.44 -15.94
N LEU A 96 -3.62 -2.38 -16.78
CA LEU A 96 -2.21 -2.63 -17.08
C LEU A 96 -1.57 -1.45 -17.82
N ASP A 97 -2.25 -0.91 -18.82
CA ASP A 97 -1.77 0.24 -19.60
C ASP A 97 -1.63 1.49 -18.70
N ALA A 98 -2.61 1.75 -17.83
CA ALA A 98 -2.54 2.84 -16.85
C ALA A 98 -1.43 2.64 -15.79
N ALA A 99 -1.18 1.39 -15.36
CA ALA A 99 -0.06 1.09 -14.47
C ALA A 99 1.29 1.33 -15.14
N HIS A 100 1.40 1.01 -16.44
CA HIS A 100 2.59 1.30 -17.23
C HIS A 100 2.81 2.80 -17.37
N GLU A 101 1.78 3.56 -17.75
CA GLU A 101 1.84 5.03 -17.85
C GLU A 101 2.24 5.67 -16.51
N TYR A 102 1.68 5.17 -15.40
CA TYR A 102 2.06 5.63 -14.06
C TYR A 102 3.54 5.40 -13.78
N CYS A 103 4.06 4.21 -14.09
CA CYS A 103 5.50 3.92 -13.97
C CYS A 103 6.34 4.88 -14.83
N GLU A 104 5.95 5.15 -16.07
CA GLU A 104 6.66 6.11 -16.94
C GLU A 104 6.68 7.52 -16.33
N ILE A 105 5.57 7.98 -15.75
CA ILE A 105 5.48 9.27 -15.06
C ILE A 105 6.45 9.31 -13.87
N LEU A 106 6.48 8.26 -13.04
CA LEU A 106 7.40 8.16 -11.91
C LEU A 106 8.87 8.18 -12.35
N LEU A 107 9.22 7.40 -13.38
CA LEU A 107 10.59 7.32 -13.87
C LEU A 107 11.05 8.64 -14.48
N ARG A 108 10.17 9.33 -15.21
CA ARG A 108 10.43 10.68 -15.71
C ARG A 108 10.61 11.67 -14.56
N TYR A 109 9.77 11.59 -13.53
CA TYR A 109 9.89 12.45 -12.36
C TYR A 109 11.24 12.27 -11.65
N ILE A 110 11.67 11.02 -11.42
CA ILE A 110 12.99 10.73 -10.83
C ILE A 110 14.09 11.30 -11.71
N ARG A 111 14.03 11.06 -13.02
CA ARG A 111 15.01 11.60 -13.96
C ARG A 111 15.14 13.11 -13.86
N ASP A 112 14.00 13.82 -13.83
CA ASP A 112 13.97 15.28 -13.93
C ASP A 112 14.28 15.98 -12.60
N ASN A 113 14.05 15.32 -11.46
CA ASN A 113 14.21 15.93 -10.13
C ASN A 113 15.38 15.40 -9.31
N VAL A 114 15.88 14.19 -9.60
CA VAL A 114 16.93 13.53 -8.79
C VAL A 114 18.27 13.46 -9.53
N ILE A 115 18.24 13.29 -10.85
CA ILE A 115 19.43 13.06 -11.65
C ILE A 115 19.92 14.39 -12.20
N ALA A 116 21.10 14.81 -11.75
CA ALA A 116 21.74 16.01 -12.29
C ALA A 116 21.98 15.87 -13.80
N PRO A 117 21.83 16.95 -14.60
CA PRO A 117 21.99 16.88 -16.06
C PRO A 117 23.32 16.28 -16.52
N GLU A 118 24.39 16.48 -15.74
CA GLU A 118 25.73 15.99 -16.02
C GLU A 118 25.82 14.45 -15.83
N ASP A 119 25.07 13.90 -14.88
CA ASP A 119 25.05 12.49 -14.56
C ASP A 119 24.15 11.67 -15.51
N LEU A 120 23.22 12.31 -16.23
CA LEU A 120 22.36 11.62 -17.21
C LEU A 120 23.17 10.86 -18.26
N ASN A 121 24.30 11.43 -18.71
CA ASN A 121 25.16 10.81 -19.72
C ASN A 121 25.95 9.59 -19.17
N ARG A 122 26.02 9.43 -17.85
CA ARG A 122 26.72 8.32 -17.19
C ARG A 122 25.82 7.08 -17.06
N ILE A 123 24.50 7.28 -17.04
CA ILE A 123 23.50 6.22 -16.96
C ILE A 123 23.34 5.59 -18.35
N LYS A 124 24.06 4.50 -18.62
CA LYS A 124 24.13 3.87 -19.95
C LYS A 124 23.28 2.62 -20.07
N THR A 125 23.03 1.95 -18.95
CA THR A 125 22.34 0.66 -18.92
C THR A 125 21.04 0.72 -18.12
N ILE A 126 20.15 -0.26 -18.35
CA ILE A 126 18.95 -0.45 -17.52
C ILE A 126 19.33 -0.72 -16.06
N ALA A 127 20.47 -1.39 -15.82
CA ALA A 127 20.94 -1.67 -14.47
C ALA A 127 21.36 -0.38 -13.73
N ASP A 128 22.08 0.53 -14.41
CA ASP A 128 22.45 1.84 -13.87
C ASP A 128 21.19 2.62 -13.46
N PHE A 129 20.22 2.68 -14.37
CA PHE A 129 18.99 3.41 -14.11
C PHE A 129 18.18 2.80 -12.97
N LYS A 130 18.10 1.45 -12.88
CA LYS A 130 17.45 0.77 -11.75
C LYS A 130 18.14 1.06 -10.42
N ALA A 131 19.48 1.10 -10.40
CA ALA A 131 20.23 1.43 -9.19
C ALA A 131 19.91 2.87 -8.74
N VAL A 132 20.00 3.83 -9.66
CA VAL A 132 19.68 5.24 -9.41
C VAL A 132 18.24 5.42 -8.94
N ALA A 133 17.28 4.82 -9.65
CA ALA A 133 15.86 4.90 -9.29
C ALA A 133 15.59 4.29 -7.91
N TRP A 134 16.19 3.15 -7.56
CA TRP A 134 16.00 2.57 -6.23
C TRP A 134 16.61 3.41 -5.10
N ARG A 135 17.74 4.08 -5.36
CA ARG A 135 18.37 4.99 -4.39
C ARG A 135 17.61 6.29 -4.21
N ALA A 136 17.00 6.78 -5.29
CA ALA A 136 16.15 7.96 -5.25
C ALA A 136 14.97 7.77 -4.29
N LEU A 137 14.47 6.55 -4.13
CA LEU A 137 13.35 6.26 -3.24
C LEU A 137 13.79 6.16 -1.77
N VAL A 138 13.00 6.78 -0.90
CA VAL A 138 13.19 6.64 0.54
C VAL A 138 12.66 5.28 0.99
N PRO A 139 13.47 4.44 1.67
CA PRO A 139 12.98 3.18 2.20
C PRO A 139 11.80 3.41 3.16
N PRO A 140 10.68 2.68 3.01
CA PRO A 140 9.52 2.86 3.86
C PRO A 140 9.78 2.30 5.27
N LEU A 141 9.24 2.95 6.29
CA LEU A 141 9.07 2.32 7.59
C LEU A 141 7.93 1.29 7.51
N THR A 142 8.16 0.11 8.07
CA THR A 142 7.14 -0.93 8.17
C THR A 142 6.85 -1.26 9.63
N ARG A 143 5.73 -1.92 9.87
CA ARG A 143 5.35 -2.36 11.21
C ARG A 143 6.39 -3.30 11.80
N GLU A 144 6.97 -4.18 11.00
CA GLU A 144 8.00 -5.13 11.39
C GLU A 144 9.28 -4.42 11.84
N ILE A 145 9.69 -3.37 11.11
CA ILE A 145 10.85 -2.54 11.49
C ILE A 145 10.59 -1.87 12.85
N LEU A 146 9.42 -1.26 13.03
CA LEU A 146 9.06 -0.62 14.30
C LEU A 146 8.98 -1.62 15.45
N ALA A 147 8.38 -2.80 15.23
CA ALA A 147 8.30 -3.86 16.23
C ALA A 147 9.70 -4.34 16.65
N ASN A 148 10.58 -4.56 15.68
CA ASN A 148 11.96 -4.93 15.96
C ASN A 148 12.72 -3.82 16.71
N THR A 149 12.51 -2.56 16.35
CA THR A 149 13.11 -1.42 17.05
C THR A 149 12.62 -1.30 18.50
N LEU A 150 11.32 -1.47 18.74
CA LEU A 150 10.75 -1.52 20.10
C LEU A 150 11.38 -2.63 20.95
N ARG A 151 11.52 -3.83 20.38
CA ARG A 151 12.10 -4.99 21.05
C ARG A 151 13.59 -4.76 21.37
N THR A 152 14.36 -4.33 20.38
CA THR A 152 15.83 -4.30 20.46
C THR A 152 16.38 -3.03 21.07
N SER A 153 15.80 -1.87 20.79
CA SER A 153 16.31 -0.58 21.24
C SER A 153 15.62 -0.07 22.52
N PHE A 154 14.34 -0.39 22.71
CA PHE A 154 13.55 0.08 23.86
C PHE A 154 13.22 -1.02 24.88
N ASN A 155 13.43 -2.30 24.54
CA ASN A 155 12.99 -3.45 25.33
C ASN A 155 11.52 -3.32 25.79
N ALA A 156 10.67 -2.79 24.92
CA ALA A 156 9.29 -2.46 25.25
C ALA A 156 8.37 -3.67 25.05
N SER A 157 7.60 -3.99 26.09
CA SER A 157 6.53 -5.02 26.07
C SER A 157 5.38 -4.57 26.97
N TYR A 158 4.20 -5.18 26.81
CA TYR A 158 3.01 -4.91 27.63
C TYR A 158 2.40 -6.24 28.09
N ASP A 159 2.33 -6.45 29.41
CA ASP A 159 1.90 -7.72 30.02
C ASP A 159 2.59 -8.96 29.37
N ASP A 160 3.92 -8.89 29.20
CA ASP A 160 4.78 -9.89 28.56
C ASP A 160 4.52 -10.16 27.06
N GLU A 161 3.75 -9.31 26.40
CA GLU A 161 3.48 -9.37 24.96
C GLU A 161 4.16 -8.24 24.18
N GLU A 162 4.44 -8.46 22.89
CA GLU A 162 4.93 -7.38 22.01
C GLU A 162 3.85 -6.28 21.88
N ILE A 163 4.28 -5.00 21.91
CA ILE A 163 3.39 -3.84 21.93
C ILE A 163 2.37 -3.85 20.78
N PHE A 164 2.80 -4.18 19.57
CA PHE A 164 1.93 -4.21 18.39
C PHE A 164 0.89 -5.33 18.46
N ASP A 165 1.26 -6.51 18.98
CA ASP A 165 0.34 -7.63 19.17
C ASP A 165 -0.72 -7.30 20.24
N ALA A 166 -0.29 -6.65 21.33
CA ALA A 166 -1.20 -6.15 22.35
C ALA A 166 -2.17 -5.10 21.77
N MET A 167 -1.69 -4.20 20.89
CA MET A 167 -2.53 -3.18 20.26
C MET A 167 -3.57 -3.78 19.32
N ASP A 168 -3.23 -4.77 18.51
CA ASP A 168 -4.18 -5.46 17.62
C ASP A 168 -5.31 -6.12 18.40
N LYS A 169 -5.01 -6.70 19.56
CA LYS A 169 -6.03 -7.28 20.44
C LYS A 169 -6.99 -6.22 21.00
N THR A 170 -6.61 -4.95 21.02
CA THR A 170 -7.41 -3.85 21.61
C THR A 170 -8.17 -3.02 20.59
N SER A 171 -7.73 -2.98 19.33
CA SER A 171 -8.25 -2.05 18.32
C SER A 171 -9.40 -2.68 17.53
N ALA A 172 -10.64 -2.36 17.91
CA ALA A 172 -11.85 -2.67 17.13
C ALA A 172 -12.16 -1.61 16.04
N GLY A 173 -11.17 -0.81 15.63
CA GLY A 173 -11.36 0.37 14.78
C GLY A 173 -10.81 0.20 13.38
N LEU A 174 -11.70 0.25 12.37
CA LEU A 174 -11.38 0.45 10.96
C LEU A 174 -10.64 1.76 10.75
N GLY A 175 -9.32 1.67 10.62
CA GLY A 175 -8.45 2.78 10.29
C GLY A 175 -7.14 2.29 9.70
N ALA A 176 -7.20 1.36 8.74
CA ALA A 176 -6.02 0.82 8.05
C ALA A 176 -5.31 1.85 7.13
N TYR A 177 -5.67 3.12 7.20
CA TYR A 177 -5.05 4.15 6.38
C TYR A 177 -3.73 4.62 7.02
N ASN A 178 -2.64 4.00 6.57
CA ASN A 178 -1.25 4.47 6.62
C ASN A 178 -0.78 5.17 7.92
N ALA A 179 -1.12 4.63 9.09
CA ALA A 179 -0.76 5.20 10.39
C ALA A 179 0.74 5.50 10.54
N ILE A 180 1.60 4.66 9.97
CA ILE A 180 3.06 4.84 9.99
C ILE A 180 3.47 6.12 9.27
N ARG A 181 2.91 6.40 8.09
CA ARG A 181 3.18 7.63 7.34
C ARG A 181 2.74 8.87 8.10
N LEU A 182 1.58 8.79 8.77
CA LEU A 182 1.11 9.87 9.64
C LEU A 182 2.09 10.09 10.81
N TRP A 183 2.62 9.03 11.41
CA TRP A 183 3.60 9.13 12.49
C TRP A 183 4.91 9.74 11.98
N GLU A 184 5.41 9.34 10.81
CA GLU A 184 6.58 9.95 10.18
C GLU A 184 6.39 11.45 9.95
N ASN A 185 5.23 11.86 9.43
CA ASN A 185 4.92 13.28 9.22
C ASN A 185 4.87 14.07 10.55
N GLN A 186 4.26 13.50 11.59
CA GLN A 186 4.22 14.11 12.92
C GLN A 186 5.63 14.27 13.52
N ILE A 187 6.51 13.29 13.32
CA ILE A 187 7.91 13.38 13.74
C ILE A 187 8.65 14.48 12.98
N ALA A 188 8.55 14.50 11.65
CA ALA A 188 9.21 15.50 10.82
C ALA A 188 8.82 16.92 11.27
N ASN A 189 7.52 17.15 11.47
CA ASN A 189 6.98 18.42 11.99
C ASN A 189 7.48 18.73 13.41
N ALA A 190 7.50 17.76 14.31
CA ALA A 190 7.98 17.94 15.68
C ALA A 190 9.48 18.29 15.74
N LEU A 191 10.27 17.81 14.78
CA LEU A 191 11.69 18.12 14.64
C LEU A 191 11.96 19.40 13.84
N GLY A 192 10.94 20.02 13.25
CA GLY A 192 11.08 21.17 12.36
C GLY A 192 11.84 20.85 11.07
N LEU A 193 11.84 19.58 10.64
CA LEU A 193 12.51 19.12 9.43
C LEU A 193 11.54 19.14 8.25
N ARG A 194 12.02 19.60 7.10
CA ARG A 194 11.32 19.43 5.82
C ARG A 194 11.38 17.97 5.37
N ASP A 195 10.46 17.57 4.51
CA ASP A 195 10.32 16.17 4.06
C ASP A 195 11.63 15.59 3.48
N TYR A 196 12.38 16.39 2.71
CA TYR A 196 13.66 15.95 2.15
C TYR A 196 14.74 15.81 3.24
N GLU A 197 14.75 16.68 4.26
CA GLU A 197 15.72 16.63 5.37
C GLU A 197 15.47 15.40 6.24
N TYR A 198 14.19 15.09 6.48
CA TYR A 198 13.80 13.89 7.19
C TYR A 198 14.06 12.61 6.39
N ALA A 199 13.88 12.64 5.06
CA ALA A 199 14.22 11.53 4.16
C ALA A 199 15.70 11.11 4.20
N GLN A 200 16.62 12.06 4.41
CA GLN A 200 18.06 11.77 4.58
C GLN A 200 18.38 11.03 5.90
N THR A 201 17.44 10.98 6.84
CA THR A 201 17.67 10.29 8.11
C THR A 201 17.70 8.77 7.87
N PRO A 202 18.74 8.05 8.36
CA PRO A 202 18.81 6.60 8.26
C PRO A 202 17.54 5.90 8.75
N LEU A 203 17.19 4.79 8.11
CA LEU A 203 15.93 4.07 8.38
C LEU A 203 15.83 3.60 9.84
N ASP A 204 16.93 3.13 10.41
CA ASP A 204 17.00 2.73 11.82
C ASP A 204 16.75 3.92 12.75
N GLU A 205 17.35 5.07 12.46
CA GLU A 205 17.16 6.29 13.24
C GLU A 205 15.74 6.85 13.10
N ARG A 206 15.16 6.85 11.90
CA ARG A 206 13.74 7.19 11.71
C ARG A 206 12.84 6.26 12.53
N SER A 207 13.10 4.95 12.52
CA SER A 207 12.34 3.99 13.31
C SER A 207 12.43 4.25 14.81
N ARG A 208 13.63 4.60 15.33
CA ARG A 208 13.83 4.96 16.74
C ARG A 208 13.05 6.20 17.11
N ARG A 209 13.07 7.25 16.27
CA ARG A 209 12.34 8.50 16.51
C ARG A 209 10.84 8.26 16.57
N VAL A 210 10.29 7.51 15.60
CA VAL A 210 8.87 7.14 15.60
C VAL A 210 8.50 6.36 16.86
N CYS A 211 9.29 5.33 17.23
CA CYS A 211 9.04 4.55 18.43
C CYS A 211 9.11 5.40 19.69
N ALA A 212 10.16 6.23 19.86
CA ALA A 212 10.33 7.08 21.03
C ALA A 212 9.15 8.04 21.23
N TYR A 213 8.64 8.61 20.14
CA TYR A 213 7.53 9.57 20.19
C TYR A 213 6.18 8.90 20.41
N LYS A 214 5.97 7.71 19.85
CA LYS A 214 4.66 7.03 19.88
C LYS A 214 4.48 6.03 20.99
N LEU A 215 5.57 5.49 21.54
CA LEU A 215 5.52 4.51 22.62
C LEU A 215 4.68 4.98 23.82
N PRO A 216 4.78 6.22 24.33
CA PRO A 216 3.92 6.67 25.42
C PRO A 216 2.43 6.58 25.09
N THR A 217 2.04 7.03 23.89
CA THR A 217 0.65 6.98 23.43
C THR A 217 0.14 5.55 23.23
N TRP A 218 0.99 4.65 22.71
CA TRP A 218 0.67 3.24 22.55
C TRP A 218 0.42 2.58 23.92
N LEU A 219 1.29 2.84 24.91
CA LEU A 219 1.13 2.31 26.27
C LEU A 219 -0.13 2.85 26.96
N GLU A 220 -0.40 4.16 26.89
CA GLU A 220 -1.65 4.75 27.41
C GLU A 220 -2.88 4.09 26.80
N THR A 221 -2.87 3.84 25.50
CA THR A 221 -4.00 3.20 24.79
C THR A 221 -4.25 1.79 25.33
N LEU A 222 -3.18 1.01 25.55
CA LEU A 222 -3.25 -0.33 26.12
C LEU A 222 -3.78 -0.31 27.56
N GLU A 223 -3.30 0.61 28.40
CA GLU A 223 -3.75 0.80 29.78
C GLU A 223 -5.23 1.20 29.87
N MET A 224 -5.67 2.14 29.02
CA MET A 224 -7.07 2.55 28.92
C MET A 224 -7.96 1.36 28.51
N SER A 225 -7.52 0.57 27.53
CA SER A 225 -8.26 -0.61 27.07
C SER A 225 -8.39 -1.67 28.17
N ARG A 226 -7.30 -1.95 28.90
CA ARG A 226 -7.30 -2.85 30.05
C ARG A 226 -8.25 -2.38 31.15
N SER A 227 -8.23 -1.09 31.45
CA SER A 227 -9.12 -0.47 32.46
C SER A 227 -10.60 -0.60 32.06
N ARG A 228 -10.93 -0.37 30.78
CA ARG A 228 -12.29 -0.57 30.26
C ARG A 228 -12.75 -2.02 30.38
N ARG A 229 -11.90 -2.99 29.99
CA ARG A 229 -12.23 -4.43 30.11
C ARG A 229 -12.49 -4.84 31.56
N ARG A 230 -11.67 -4.35 32.51
CA ARG A 230 -11.87 -4.60 33.95
C ARG A 230 -13.20 -4.05 34.44
N ASN A 231 -13.57 -2.85 34.04
CA ASN A 231 -14.84 -2.24 34.43
C ASN A 231 -16.03 -3.03 33.87
N ILE A 232 -16.01 -3.41 32.59
CA ILE A 232 -17.06 -4.24 31.97
C ILE A 232 -17.20 -5.58 32.68
N ALA A 233 -16.09 -6.25 32.99
CA ALA A 233 -16.11 -7.53 33.71
C ALA A 233 -16.71 -7.37 35.12
N ARG A 234 -16.38 -6.29 35.83
CA ARG A 234 -16.94 -5.98 37.16
C ARG A 234 -18.44 -5.71 37.08
N ASP A 235 -18.88 -4.93 36.10
CA ASP A 235 -20.30 -4.57 35.94
C ASP A 235 -21.13 -5.82 35.56
N ASN A 236 -20.59 -6.70 34.71
CA ASN A 236 -21.22 -7.98 34.39
C ASN A 236 -21.29 -8.93 35.59
N ALA A 237 -20.26 -8.97 36.45
CA ALA A 237 -20.28 -9.79 37.66
C ALA A 237 -21.31 -9.28 38.69
N ASN A 238 -21.45 -7.95 38.81
CA ASN A 238 -22.46 -7.32 39.65
C ASN A 238 -23.89 -7.52 39.11
N ALA A 239 -24.08 -7.57 37.79
CA ALA A 239 -25.38 -7.83 37.16
C ALA A 239 -25.81 -9.31 37.23
N ALA A 240 -24.88 -10.24 37.45
CA ALA A 240 -25.13 -11.67 37.58
C ALA A 240 -25.32 -12.14 39.05
N SER A 241 -25.15 -11.24 40.02
CA SER A 241 -25.35 -11.48 41.47
C SER A 241 -26.69 -10.94 41.93
#